data_AF-A0A8K0WAN5-F1
#
_entry.id   AF-A0A8K0WAN5-F1
#
_cell.length_a   1.000
_cell.length_b   1.000
_cell.length_c   1.000
_cell.angle_alpha   90.00
_cell.angle_beta   90.00
_cell.angle_gamma   90.00
#
_symmetry.space_group_name_H-M   'P 1'
#
loop_
_entity.id
_entity.type
_entity.pdbx_description
1 polymer ?
#
loop_
_entity_poly.entity_id
_entity_poly.type
_entity_poly.pdbx_seq_one_letter_code
_entity_poly.pdbx_strand_id
1 'polypeptide(L)'
;MPQSWRFSIQAITYLCYIGYDAVRDMTTCVVSSGEDELFVERTKVRIKDHFAKPLTEPAKIGAEALDPFLVQSILCQESLLAARKPITDLRHRLYDVLDVVGEYSKEPFDRSNLKEMTDQLHKVCQDADSLAVSVEMGLTIAQNSSRGWNAIRTSRLTRSKSGGSTVGDSLDYITRSLESQLRWLQSYKSRKDIAMNLVFNLVTQQDSETSTSIARDTKDDSASMKIIAVLTMIFLPATAVATFFGMFLFDVKDDGTLHVSELTWLYAVVTVLLTVTIFLFWLYWYSILYTISRWRKRQKQSISNCFLATPSYSNFLFSITKASNCSA
;
A
#
# COMPACT_ATOMS: atom_id res chain seq x y z
N MET A 1 -7.13 8.00 38.03
CA MET A 1 -7.93 7.67 36.81
C MET A 1 -7.49 6.29 36.33
N PRO A 2 -8.40 5.32 36.16
CA PRO A 2 -8.04 3.99 35.68
C PRO A 2 -7.84 4.05 34.16
N GLN A 3 -6.61 3.83 33.72
CA GLN A 3 -6.27 3.71 32.31
C GLN A 3 -6.37 2.23 31.93
N SER A 4 -7.46 1.82 31.28
CA SER A 4 -7.64 0.46 30.77
C SER A 4 -7.07 0.38 29.35
N TRP A 5 -6.01 -0.38 29.15
CA TRP A 5 -5.37 -0.56 27.84
C TRP A 5 -5.75 -1.92 27.27
N ARG A 6 -6.66 -1.97 26.29
CA ARG A 6 -6.97 -3.20 25.57
C ARG A 6 -5.91 -3.45 24.51
N PHE A 7 -5.18 -4.55 24.68
CA PHE A 7 -4.29 -5.12 23.68
C PHE A 7 -5.10 -6.03 22.75
N SER A 8 -4.79 -6.01 21.46
CA SER A 8 -5.30 -6.98 20.50
C SER A 8 -4.29 -7.10 19.38
N ILE A 9 -3.24 -7.88 19.63
CA ILE A 9 -2.27 -8.30 18.62
C ILE A 9 -2.02 -9.78 18.85
N GLN A 10 -1.92 -10.51 17.74
CA GLN A 10 -1.85 -11.96 17.60
C GLN A 10 -0.59 -12.62 18.19
N ALA A 11 0.05 -12.00 19.18
CA ALA A 11 1.08 -12.61 20.01
C ALA A 11 1.09 -11.92 21.38
N ILE A 12 0.51 -12.60 22.38
CA ILE A 12 0.62 -12.32 23.82
C ILE A 12 -0.03 -11.01 24.26
N THR A 13 -1.35 -11.09 24.41
CA THR A 13 -2.17 -10.07 25.08
C THR A 13 -2.11 -10.33 26.58
N TYR A 14 -1.30 -9.57 27.32
CA TYR A 14 -1.44 -9.52 28.77
C TYR A 14 -1.84 -8.11 29.23
N LEU A 15 -2.86 -8.06 30.08
CA LEU A 15 -3.30 -6.85 30.75
C LEU A 15 -2.76 -6.91 32.17
N CYS A 16 -1.79 -6.06 32.50
CA CYS A 16 -1.32 -5.90 33.87
C CYS A 16 -1.96 -4.64 34.47
N TYR A 17 -2.82 -4.85 35.47
CA TYR A 17 -3.40 -3.79 36.28
C TYR A 17 -2.69 -3.77 37.62
N ILE A 18 -2.08 -2.64 37.97
CA ILE A 18 -1.46 -2.42 39.28
C ILE A 18 -2.27 -1.34 39.99
N GLY A 19 -2.87 -1.70 41.12
CA GLY A 19 -3.59 -0.80 42.00
C GLY A 19 -2.93 -0.79 43.38
N TYR A 20 -2.55 0.40 43.87
CA TYR A 20 -2.09 0.56 45.24
C TYR A 20 -3.26 1.03 46.11
N ASP A 21 -3.63 0.22 47.10
CA ASP A 21 -4.60 0.60 48.12
C ASP A 21 -3.87 1.21 49.31
N ALA A 22 -3.93 2.55 49.41
CA ALA A 22 -3.28 3.31 50.47
C ALA A 22 -3.89 3.08 51.86
N VAL A 23 -5.13 2.57 51.94
CA VAL A 23 -5.81 2.31 53.21
C VAL A 23 -5.34 0.97 53.79
N ARG A 24 -5.00 0.01 52.94
CA ARG A 24 -4.58 -1.34 53.32
C ARG A 24 -3.06 -1.57 53.24
N ASP A 25 -2.30 -0.59 52.77
CA ASP A 25 -0.86 -0.71 52.47
C ASP A 25 -0.55 -1.93 51.57
N MET A 26 -1.42 -2.18 50.59
CA MET A 26 -1.34 -3.34 49.70
C MET A 26 -1.30 -2.91 48.24
N THR A 27 -0.33 -3.47 47.51
CA THR A 27 -0.28 -3.36 46.04
C THR A 27 -0.94 -4.59 45.43
N THR A 28 -2.08 -4.40 44.78
CA THR A 28 -2.77 -5.47 44.04
C THR A 28 -2.34 -5.44 42.59
N CYS A 29 -1.73 -6.53 42.11
CA CYS A 29 -1.39 -6.72 40.70
C CYS A 29 -2.31 -7.79 40.11
N VAL A 30 -3.12 -7.42 39.12
CA VAL A 30 -3.95 -8.33 38.34
C VAL A 30 -3.34 -8.44 36.96
N VAL A 31 -2.83 -9.63 36.64
CA VAL A 31 -2.34 -9.97 35.30
C VAL A 31 -3.37 -10.87 34.64
N SER A 32 -4.01 -10.39 33.58
CA SER A 32 -4.86 -11.21 32.71
C SER A 32 -4.07 -11.59 31.46
N SER A 33 -4.11 -12.86 31.06
CA SER A 33 -3.45 -13.40 29.87
C SER A 33 -4.34 -14.49 29.24
N GLY A 34 -4.11 -14.82 27.96
CA GLY A 34 -4.85 -15.86 27.24
C GLY A 34 -4.57 -17.27 27.77
N GLU A 35 -5.53 -18.19 27.58
CA GLU A 35 -5.36 -19.62 27.87
C GLU A 35 -4.23 -20.19 26.97
N ASP A 36 -3.28 -20.93 27.56
CA ASP A 36 -2.14 -21.63 26.92
C ASP A 36 -0.84 -20.87 26.58
N GLU A 37 -0.55 -19.76 27.25
CA GLU A 37 0.76 -19.11 27.08
C GLU A 37 1.84 -19.66 28.02
N LEU A 38 2.83 -20.39 27.48
CA LEU A 38 4.09 -20.80 28.16
C LEU A 38 4.79 -19.63 28.90
N PHE A 39 4.51 -18.40 28.48
CA PHE A 39 4.94 -17.16 29.11
C PHE A 39 4.39 -16.97 30.53
N VAL A 40 3.11 -17.31 30.77
CA VAL A 40 2.45 -17.13 32.08
C VAL A 40 3.07 -18.06 33.12
N GLU A 41 3.29 -19.32 32.77
CA GLU A 41 3.92 -20.28 33.66
C GLU A 41 5.38 -19.91 33.97
N ARG A 42 6.16 -19.44 32.99
CA ARG A 42 7.52 -18.92 33.24
C ARG A 42 7.52 -17.71 34.17
N THR A 43 6.60 -16.78 33.95
CA THR A 43 6.44 -15.58 34.78
C THR A 43 6.09 -15.96 36.21
N LYS A 44 5.11 -16.87 36.39
CA LYS A 44 4.67 -17.38 37.70
C LYS A 44 5.80 -18.07 38.45
N VAL A 45 6.59 -18.90 37.76
CA VAL A 45 7.78 -19.55 38.36
C VAL A 45 8.82 -18.53 38.77
N ARG A 46 9.14 -17.53 37.93
CA ARG A 46 10.13 -16.49 38.26
C ARG A 46 9.69 -15.60 39.42
N ILE A 47 8.41 -15.23 39.46
CA ILE A 47 7.83 -14.47 40.59
C ILE A 47 7.93 -15.32 41.87
N LYS A 48 7.51 -16.60 41.80
CA LYS A 48 7.57 -17.50 42.96
C LYS A 48 8.99 -17.72 43.46
N ASP A 49 9.96 -17.92 42.56
CA ASP A 49 11.38 -18.10 42.90
C ASP A 49 11.98 -16.84 43.53
N HIS A 50 11.62 -15.66 43.02
CA HIS A 50 12.07 -14.39 43.59
C HIS A 50 11.59 -14.21 45.05
N PHE A 51 10.36 -14.59 45.36
CA PHE A 51 9.80 -14.52 46.71
C PHE A 51 10.15 -15.73 47.61
N ALA A 52 10.65 -16.83 47.05
CA ALA A 52 10.97 -18.05 47.80
C ALA A 52 12.41 -18.10 48.35
N LYS A 53 13.30 -17.18 47.95
CA LYS A 53 14.69 -17.13 48.46
C LYS A 53 14.70 -16.93 50.00
N PRO A 54 15.40 -17.78 50.78
CA PRO A 54 15.46 -17.63 52.23
C PRO A 54 16.06 -16.27 52.62
N LEU A 55 15.32 -15.52 53.44
CA LEU A 55 15.66 -14.23 54.00
C LEU A 55 16.95 -14.33 54.86
N THR A 56 18.11 -14.31 54.21
CA THR A 56 19.38 -14.56 54.90
C THR A 56 19.96 -13.28 55.53
N GLU A 57 19.48 -12.08 55.14
CA GLU A 57 19.82 -10.80 55.80
C GLU A 57 18.63 -9.81 55.81
N PRO A 58 17.98 -9.55 56.96
CA PRO A 58 16.74 -8.75 57.04
C PRO A 58 16.91 -7.25 56.77
N ALA A 59 18.14 -6.70 56.79
CA ALA A 59 18.37 -5.26 56.74
C ALA A 59 18.51 -4.66 55.32
N LYS A 60 18.90 -5.44 54.30
CA LYS A 60 19.03 -4.96 52.91
C LYS A 60 17.79 -5.26 52.05
N ILE A 61 17.02 -6.28 52.42
CA ILE A 61 15.94 -6.84 51.60
C ILE A 61 14.63 -6.06 51.75
N GLY A 62 14.37 -5.40 52.89
CA GLY A 62 13.13 -4.65 53.11
C GLY A 62 12.92 -3.47 52.13
N ALA A 63 13.99 -2.98 51.48
CA ALA A 63 13.92 -1.92 50.49
C ALA A 63 13.80 -2.42 49.04
N GLU A 64 14.38 -3.58 48.70
CA GLU A 64 14.34 -4.16 47.35
C GLU A 64 13.15 -5.10 47.13
N ALA A 65 12.76 -5.90 48.12
CA ALA A 65 11.61 -6.82 48.03
C ALA A 65 10.24 -6.12 48.07
N LEU A 66 10.23 -4.82 48.41
CA LEU A 66 9.05 -3.97 48.54
C LEU A 66 8.97 -2.91 47.42
N ASP A 67 9.69 -3.11 46.31
CA ASP A 67 9.60 -2.21 45.15
C ASP A 67 8.34 -2.54 44.33
N PRO A 68 7.35 -1.61 44.25
CA PRO A 68 6.09 -1.85 43.54
C PRO A 68 6.28 -2.12 42.03
N PHE A 69 7.44 -1.79 41.47
CA PHE A 69 7.73 -2.00 40.04
C PHE A 69 8.46 -3.31 39.72
N LEU A 70 8.85 -4.10 40.72
CA LEU A 70 9.56 -5.37 40.51
C LEU A 70 8.76 -6.35 39.64
N VAL A 71 7.46 -6.50 39.91
CA VAL A 71 6.60 -7.40 39.11
C VAL A 71 6.50 -6.89 37.66
N GLN A 72 6.41 -5.57 37.48
CA GLN A 72 6.34 -4.96 36.16
C GLN A 72 7.64 -5.08 35.38
N SER A 73 8.80 -4.98 36.04
CA SER A 73 10.10 -5.18 35.38
C SER A 73 10.28 -6.62 34.90
N ILE A 74 9.89 -7.62 35.71
CA ILE A 74 9.93 -9.04 35.33
C ILE A 74 8.99 -9.30 34.15
N LEU A 75 7.76 -8.78 34.18
CA LEU A 75 6.78 -8.93 33.10
C LEU A 75 7.28 -8.34 31.78
N CYS A 76 7.82 -7.11 31.82
CA CYS A 76 8.37 -6.48 30.62
C CYS A 76 9.61 -7.21 30.09
N GLN A 77 10.41 -7.82 30.95
CA GLN A 77 11.56 -8.61 30.52
C GLN A 77 11.15 -9.92 29.86
N GLU A 78 10.16 -10.63 30.41
CA GLU A 78 9.64 -11.85 29.80
C GLU A 78 8.96 -11.56 28.44
N SER A 79 8.27 -10.43 28.32
CA SER A 79 7.60 -10.07 27.06
C SER A 79 8.59 -9.68 25.98
N LEU A 80 9.66 -8.97 26.35
CA LEU A 80 10.78 -8.68 25.46
C LEU A 80 11.45 -9.98 24.95
N LEU A 81 11.63 -10.97 25.82
CA LEU A 81 12.19 -12.27 25.44
C LEU A 81 11.26 -13.04 24.49
N ALA A 82 9.95 -13.02 24.76
CA ALA A 82 8.96 -13.66 23.91
C ALA A 82 8.87 -13.00 22.53
N ALA A 83 8.97 -11.67 22.46
CA ALA A 83 8.91 -10.90 21.22
C ALA A 83 10.10 -11.14 20.28
N ARG A 84 11.23 -11.62 20.79
CA ARG A 84 12.45 -11.84 19.98
C ARG A 84 12.24 -12.81 18.82
N LYS A 85 11.49 -13.90 19.04
CA LYS A 85 11.22 -14.91 18.01
C LYS A 85 10.32 -14.34 16.89
N PRO A 86 9.13 -13.78 17.16
CA PRO A 86 8.30 -13.12 16.14
C PRO A 86 9.03 -12.05 15.32
N ILE A 87 9.86 -11.21 15.96
CA ILE A 87 10.66 -10.18 15.24
C ILE A 87 11.66 -10.84 14.29
N THR A 88 12.28 -11.94 14.72
CA THR A 88 13.26 -12.68 13.92
C THR A 88 12.58 -13.39 12.75
N ASP A 89 11.43 -14.04 12.97
CA ASP A 89 10.66 -14.72 11.95
C ASP A 89 10.11 -13.72 10.91
N LEU A 90 9.63 -12.56 11.36
CA LEU A 90 9.23 -11.45 10.50
C LEU A 90 10.39 -10.98 9.62
N ARG A 91 11.58 -10.82 10.21
CA ARG A 91 12.78 -10.41 9.47
C ARG A 91 13.06 -11.38 8.33
N HIS A 92 13.14 -12.68 8.60
CA HIS A 92 13.43 -13.67 7.55
C HIS A 92 12.39 -13.61 6.43
N ARG A 93 11.09 -13.65 6.76
CA ARG A 93 10.02 -13.55 5.76
C ARG A 93 10.09 -12.26 4.94
N LEU A 94 10.46 -11.13 5.54
CA LEU A 94 10.64 -9.87 4.81
C LEU A 94 11.81 -9.95 3.81
N TYR A 95 12.95 -10.52 4.21
CA TYR A 95 14.09 -10.67 3.32
C TYR A 95 13.80 -11.69 2.20
N ASP A 96 13.11 -12.78 2.51
CA ASP A 96 12.70 -13.75 1.49
C ASP A 96 11.84 -13.08 0.40
N VAL A 97 10.84 -12.28 0.81
CA VAL A 97 10.00 -11.53 -0.14
C VAL A 97 10.81 -10.49 -0.90
N LEU A 98 11.74 -9.79 -0.24
CA LEU A 98 12.60 -8.79 -0.90
C LEU A 98 13.53 -9.41 -1.95
N ASP A 99 14.11 -10.57 -1.66
CA ASP A 99 14.98 -11.29 -2.59
C ASP A 99 14.19 -11.75 -3.81
N VAL A 100 12.98 -12.28 -3.59
CA VAL A 100 12.04 -12.64 -4.66
C VAL A 100 11.70 -11.43 -5.53
N VAL A 101 11.28 -10.31 -4.93
CA VAL A 101 10.98 -9.05 -5.66
C VAL A 101 12.20 -8.58 -6.47
N GLY A 102 13.40 -8.68 -5.89
CA GLY A 102 14.65 -8.28 -6.54
C GLY A 102 15.05 -9.18 -7.73
N GLU A 103 14.76 -10.47 -7.66
CA GLU A 103 14.98 -11.43 -8.74
C GLU A 103 14.01 -11.21 -9.90
N TYR A 104 12.72 -11.02 -9.59
CA TYR A 104 11.69 -10.75 -10.60
C TYR A 104 11.92 -9.45 -11.39
N SER A 105 12.63 -8.48 -10.83
CA SER A 105 13.02 -7.27 -11.57
C SER A 105 13.96 -7.55 -12.76
N LYS A 106 14.50 -8.77 -12.90
CA LYS A 106 15.49 -9.14 -13.93
C LYS A 106 14.92 -9.97 -15.09
N GLU A 107 13.76 -10.59 -14.93
CA GLU A 107 13.18 -11.53 -15.91
C GLU A 107 11.84 -11.03 -16.49
N PRO A 108 11.41 -11.52 -17.68
CA PRO A 108 10.12 -11.14 -18.27
C PRO A 108 8.93 -11.56 -17.39
N PHE A 109 8.02 -10.60 -17.15
CA PHE A 109 7.01 -10.63 -16.09
C PHE A 109 5.85 -11.64 -16.30
N ASP A 110 5.54 -12.44 -15.27
CA ASP A 110 4.32 -13.26 -15.18
C ASP A 110 3.30 -12.70 -14.17
N ARG A 111 2.02 -12.66 -14.58
CA ARG A 111 0.89 -12.09 -13.82
C ARG A 111 0.45 -12.98 -12.65
N SER A 112 0.64 -14.30 -12.74
CA SER A 112 0.22 -15.24 -11.69
C SER A 112 1.05 -15.07 -10.41
N ASN A 113 2.37 -14.97 -10.57
CA ASN A 113 3.35 -14.77 -9.50
C ASN A 113 3.22 -13.39 -8.84
N LEU A 114 2.81 -12.37 -9.58
CA LEU A 114 2.62 -11.01 -9.07
C LEU A 114 1.52 -10.94 -8.00
N LYS A 115 0.42 -11.66 -8.20
CA LYS A 115 -0.69 -11.74 -7.24
C LYS A 115 -0.23 -12.40 -5.95
N GLU A 116 0.48 -13.52 -6.04
CA GLU A 116 1.02 -14.23 -4.88
C GLU A 116 2.04 -13.39 -4.12
N MET A 117 2.98 -12.76 -4.83
CA MET A 117 4.00 -11.89 -4.22
C MET A 117 3.38 -10.68 -3.52
N THR A 118 2.38 -10.04 -4.14
CA THR A 118 1.66 -8.93 -3.51
C THR A 118 0.94 -9.38 -2.25
N ASP A 119 0.32 -10.57 -2.25
CA ASP A 119 -0.36 -11.12 -1.08
C ASP A 119 0.62 -11.47 0.06
N GLN A 120 1.75 -12.11 -0.27
CA GLN A 120 2.80 -12.41 0.71
C GLN A 120 3.41 -11.13 1.29
N LEU A 121 3.73 -10.14 0.43
CA LEU A 121 4.24 -8.84 0.87
C LEU A 121 3.22 -8.12 1.75
N HIS A 122 1.93 -8.17 1.40
CA HIS A 122 0.87 -7.54 2.20
C HIS A 122 0.77 -8.16 3.60
N LYS A 123 0.83 -9.49 3.72
CA LYS A 123 0.86 -10.20 5.01
C LYS A 123 2.06 -9.80 5.86
N VAL A 124 3.26 -9.78 5.27
CA VAL A 124 4.48 -9.33 5.97
C VAL A 124 4.35 -7.87 6.41
N CYS A 125 3.73 -7.02 5.60
CA CYS A 125 3.50 -5.62 5.97
C CYS A 125 2.57 -5.49 7.18
N GLN A 126 1.46 -6.23 7.18
CA GLN A 126 0.50 -6.23 8.27
C GLN A 126 1.13 -6.73 9.58
N ASP A 127 1.92 -7.80 9.52
CA ASP A 127 2.64 -8.33 10.68
C ASP A 127 3.68 -7.31 11.20
N ALA A 128 4.40 -6.63 10.30
CA ALA A 128 5.40 -5.63 10.68
C ALA A 128 4.78 -4.41 11.36
N ASP A 129 3.68 -3.88 10.82
CA ASP A 129 2.98 -2.74 11.40
C ASP A 129 2.35 -3.10 12.76
N SER A 130 1.76 -4.30 12.85
CA SER A 130 1.22 -4.83 14.11
C SER A 130 2.31 -4.94 15.19
N LEU A 131 3.44 -5.57 14.86
CA LEU A 131 4.54 -5.76 15.80
C LEU A 131 5.21 -4.43 16.21
N ALA A 132 5.27 -3.45 15.31
CA ALA A 132 5.72 -2.09 15.64
C ALA A 132 4.83 -1.44 16.71
N VAL A 133 3.50 -1.50 16.54
CA VAL A 133 2.54 -0.98 17.53
C VAL A 133 2.70 -1.69 18.88
N SER A 134 2.89 -3.02 18.89
CA SER A 134 3.17 -3.76 20.12
C SER A 134 4.41 -3.25 20.85
N VAL A 135 5.51 -3.03 20.12
CA VAL A 135 6.78 -2.57 20.71
C VAL A 135 6.68 -1.12 21.20
N GLU A 136 6.01 -0.23 20.46
CA GLU A 136 5.75 1.16 20.88
C GLU A 136 4.95 1.21 22.19
N MET A 137 3.95 0.34 22.31
CA MET A 137 3.16 0.23 23.53
C MET A 137 3.99 -0.32 24.70
N GLY A 138 4.78 -1.37 24.47
CA GLY A 138 5.72 -1.90 25.46
C GLY A 138 6.72 -0.84 25.93
N LEU A 139 7.23 -0.02 25.00
CA LEU A 139 8.15 1.08 25.29
C LEU A 139 7.48 2.14 26.15
N THR A 140 6.26 2.54 25.81
CA THR A 140 5.47 3.51 26.59
C THR A 140 5.26 3.02 28.03
N ILE A 141 4.96 1.73 28.21
CA ILE A 141 4.82 1.13 29.54
C ILE A 141 6.15 1.17 30.30
N ALA A 142 7.24 0.70 29.69
CA ALA A 142 8.56 0.67 30.32
C ALA A 142 9.04 2.07 30.72
N GLN A 143 8.82 3.07 29.87
CA GLN A 143 9.14 4.47 30.15
C GLN A 143 8.30 5.02 31.30
N ASN A 144 7.00 4.73 31.33
CA ASN A 144 6.13 5.17 32.41
C ASN A 144 6.51 4.50 33.75
N SER A 145 6.85 3.21 33.73
CA SER A 145 7.37 2.50 34.91
C SER A 145 8.68 3.08 35.39
N SER A 146 9.63 3.36 34.49
CA SER A 146 10.92 3.97 34.84
C SER A 146 10.75 5.39 35.41
N ARG A 147 9.83 6.20 34.86
CA ARG A 147 9.48 7.53 35.38
C ARG A 147 8.83 7.44 36.76
N GLY A 148 7.85 6.57 36.94
CA GLY A 148 7.17 6.34 38.22
C GLY A 148 8.14 5.86 39.30
N TRP A 149 9.01 4.91 38.93
CA TRP A 149 10.07 4.40 39.80
C TRP A 149 11.05 5.51 40.22
N ASN A 150 11.50 6.34 39.27
CA ASN A 150 12.38 7.47 39.59
C ASN A 150 11.70 8.49 40.51
N ALA A 151 10.42 8.80 40.32
CA ALA A 151 9.67 9.72 41.17
C ALA A 151 9.48 9.21 42.61
N ILE A 152 9.25 7.91 42.79
CA ILE A 152 9.14 7.29 44.11
C ILE A 152 10.52 7.20 44.78
N ARG A 153 11.58 6.95 44.00
CA ARG A 153 12.94 6.93 44.54
C ARG A 153 13.41 8.32 44.98
N THR A 154 13.18 9.38 44.19
CA THR A 154 13.59 10.74 44.56
C THR A 154 12.89 11.21 45.84
N SER A 155 11.64 10.81 46.07
CA SER A 155 10.92 11.10 47.31
C SER A 155 11.39 10.27 48.52
N ARG A 156 11.93 9.05 48.32
CA ARG A 156 12.52 8.21 49.39
C ARG A 156 14.00 8.51 49.69
N LEU A 157 14.76 9.03 48.72
CA LEU A 157 16.20 9.35 48.86
C LEU A 157 16.49 10.49 49.85
N THR A 158 15.50 11.29 50.24
CA THR A 158 15.63 12.24 51.37
C THR A 158 15.80 11.53 52.73
N ARG A 159 15.60 10.21 52.81
CA ARG A 159 15.60 9.45 54.08
C ARG A 159 16.60 8.29 54.18
N SER A 160 17.28 7.85 53.11
CA SER A 160 18.21 6.70 53.18
C SER A 160 19.38 6.79 52.19
N LYS A 161 20.59 6.48 52.67
CA LYS A 161 21.84 6.44 51.87
C LYS A 161 21.84 5.21 50.94
N SER A 162 21.80 5.50 49.64
CA SER A 162 22.45 4.78 48.52
C SER A 162 22.71 3.27 48.71
N GLY A 163 21.67 2.46 48.53
CA GLY A 163 21.79 1.11 47.98
C GLY A 163 21.48 1.18 46.48
N GLY A 164 22.37 0.67 45.62
CA GLY A 164 22.12 0.60 44.18
C GLY A 164 20.85 -0.21 43.91
N SER A 165 19.95 0.32 43.10
CA SER A 165 18.63 -0.27 42.91
C SER A 165 18.60 -1.14 41.65
N THR A 166 18.65 -2.45 41.86
CA THR A 166 18.62 -3.48 40.81
C THR A 166 17.42 -3.34 39.85
N VAL A 167 16.26 -2.87 40.36
CA VAL A 167 15.03 -2.69 39.58
C VAL A 167 15.12 -1.52 38.59
N GLY A 168 15.71 -0.39 39.01
CA GLY A 168 15.88 0.78 38.15
C GLY A 168 16.78 0.50 36.95
N ASP A 169 17.91 -0.18 37.18
CA ASP A 169 18.84 -0.58 36.13
C ASP A 169 18.20 -1.58 35.16
N SER A 170 17.35 -2.47 35.67
CA SER A 170 16.59 -3.42 34.85
C SER A 170 15.56 -2.71 33.95
N LEU A 171 14.82 -1.74 34.49
CA LEU A 171 13.85 -0.94 33.73
C LEU A 171 14.51 -0.08 32.66
N ASP A 172 15.68 0.51 32.96
CA ASP A 172 16.48 1.26 31.98
C ASP A 172 16.99 0.34 30.86
N TYR A 173 17.51 -0.84 31.21
CA TYR A 173 17.91 -1.85 30.23
C TYR A 173 16.74 -2.27 29.30
N ILE A 174 15.57 -2.57 29.86
CA ILE A 174 14.37 -2.94 29.11
C ILE A 174 13.96 -1.81 28.16
N THR A 175 13.94 -0.56 28.65
CA THR A 175 13.60 0.61 27.84
C THR A 175 14.53 0.74 26.65
N ARG A 176 15.85 0.70 26.88
CA ARG A 176 16.87 0.77 25.81
C ARG A 176 16.75 -0.39 24.82
N SER A 177 16.40 -1.59 25.31
CA SER A 177 16.21 -2.75 24.46
C SER A 177 14.99 -2.60 23.56
N LEU A 178 13.85 -2.16 24.10
CA LEU A 178 12.63 -1.89 23.34
C LEU A 178 12.84 -0.78 22.30
N GLU A 179 13.57 0.29 22.65
CA GLU A 179 13.98 1.33 21.70
C GLU A 179 14.82 0.75 20.56
N SER A 180 15.75 -0.16 20.87
CA SER A 180 16.53 -0.84 19.83
C SER A 180 15.65 -1.69 18.93
N GLN A 181 14.69 -2.44 19.48
CA GLN A 181 13.77 -3.25 18.68
C GLN A 181 12.88 -2.37 17.79
N LEU A 182 12.41 -1.24 18.32
CA LEU A 182 11.63 -0.27 17.55
C LEU A 182 12.43 0.29 16.37
N ARG A 183 13.71 0.65 16.57
CA ARG A 183 14.60 1.10 15.48
C ARG A 183 14.75 0.03 14.39
N TRP A 184 14.89 -1.25 14.77
CA TRP A 184 14.93 -2.35 13.80
C TRP A 184 13.62 -2.48 13.03
N LEU A 185 12.47 -2.43 13.72
CA LEU A 185 11.15 -2.50 13.10
C LEU A 185 10.88 -1.32 12.16
N GLN A 186 11.36 -0.11 12.50
CA GLN A 186 11.31 1.06 11.62
C GLN A 186 12.14 0.84 10.34
N SER A 187 13.32 0.20 10.45
CA SER A 187 14.10 -0.17 9.27
C SER A 187 13.36 -1.19 8.39
N TYR A 188 12.71 -2.19 9.01
CA TYR A 188 11.90 -3.16 8.28
C TYR A 188 10.69 -2.51 7.59
N LYS A 189 10.05 -1.54 8.25
CA LYS A 189 8.98 -0.72 7.67
C LYS A 189 9.48 0.09 6.47
N SER A 190 10.64 0.74 6.56
CA SER A 190 11.20 1.44 5.39
C SER A 190 11.46 0.48 4.21
N ARG A 191 12.00 -0.71 4.48
CA ARG A 191 12.27 -1.73 3.44
C ARG A 191 10.98 -2.27 2.81
N LYS A 192 9.94 -2.51 3.62
CA LYS A 192 8.64 -2.96 3.10
C LYS A 192 8.03 -1.93 2.16
N ASP A 193 8.13 -0.64 2.51
CA ASP A 193 7.56 0.45 1.71
C ASP A 193 8.30 0.57 0.37
N ILE A 194 9.63 0.37 0.36
CA ILE A 194 10.44 0.30 -0.87
C ILE A 194 9.98 -0.87 -1.75
N ALA A 195 9.84 -2.06 -1.17
CA ALA A 195 9.38 -3.25 -1.89
C ALA A 195 8.00 -3.03 -2.51
N MET A 196 7.06 -2.50 -1.72
CA MET A 196 5.69 -2.26 -2.13
C MET A 196 5.63 -1.28 -3.31
N ASN A 197 6.38 -0.19 -3.24
CA ASN A 197 6.49 0.77 -4.34
C ASN A 197 7.08 0.13 -5.61
N LEU A 198 8.11 -0.70 -5.47
CA LEU A 198 8.68 -1.43 -6.61
C LEU A 198 7.63 -2.34 -7.26
N VAL A 199 6.94 -3.17 -6.47
CA VAL A 199 5.88 -4.06 -6.97
C VAL A 199 4.79 -3.26 -7.70
N PHE A 200 4.32 -2.14 -7.13
CA PHE A 200 3.33 -1.29 -7.79
C PHE A 200 3.81 -0.69 -9.11
N ASN A 201 5.07 -0.26 -9.18
CA ASN A 201 5.66 0.26 -10.42
C ASN A 201 5.72 -0.84 -11.50
N LEU A 202 6.09 -2.06 -11.11
CA LEU A 202 6.13 -3.20 -12.03
C LEU A 202 4.74 -3.58 -12.55
N VAL A 203 3.73 -3.60 -11.67
CA VAL A 203 2.32 -3.80 -12.06
C VAL A 203 1.90 -2.73 -13.07
N THR A 204 2.20 -1.46 -12.78
CA THR A 204 1.82 -0.33 -13.63
C THR A 204 2.52 -0.37 -14.98
N GLN A 205 3.79 -0.76 -15.01
CA GLN A 205 4.54 -0.95 -16.25
C GLN A 205 3.90 -2.05 -17.10
N GLN A 206 3.57 -3.20 -16.51
CA GLN A 206 2.94 -4.32 -17.20
C GLN A 206 1.56 -3.96 -17.76
N ASP A 207 0.74 -3.25 -16.97
CA ASP A 207 -0.57 -2.78 -17.42
C ASP A 207 -0.44 -1.77 -18.57
N SER A 208 0.61 -0.95 -18.54
CA SER A 208 0.93 -0.01 -19.63
C SER A 208 1.37 -0.75 -20.89
N GLU A 209 2.24 -1.75 -20.77
CA GLU A 209 2.68 -2.59 -21.90
C GLU A 209 1.49 -3.32 -22.53
N THR A 210 0.64 -3.94 -21.71
CA THR A 210 -0.60 -4.59 -22.15
C THR A 210 -1.55 -3.60 -22.83
N SER A 211 -1.70 -2.39 -22.28
CA SER A 211 -2.53 -1.35 -22.90
C SER A 211 -1.96 -0.90 -24.25
N THR A 212 -0.64 -0.84 -24.39
CA THR A 212 0.01 -0.51 -25.66
C THR A 212 -0.10 -1.63 -26.69
N SER A 213 -0.04 -2.90 -26.27
CA SER A 213 -0.26 -4.03 -27.18
C SER A 213 -1.71 -4.04 -27.67
N ILE A 214 -2.68 -3.88 -26.76
CA ILE A 214 -4.10 -3.75 -27.13
C ILE A 214 -4.31 -2.58 -28.08
N ALA A 215 -3.71 -1.42 -27.83
CA ALA A 215 -3.83 -0.26 -28.71
C ALA A 215 -3.20 -0.51 -30.09
N ARG A 216 -2.12 -1.29 -30.15
CA ARG A 216 -1.48 -1.70 -31.41
C ARG A 216 -2.38 -2.67 -32.18
N ASP A 217 -2.87 -3.71 -31.52
CA ASP A 217 -3.77 -4.70 -32.12
C ASP A 217 -5.06 -4.04 -32.60
N THR A 218 -5.62 -3.10 -31.81
CA THR A 218 -6.79 -2.30 -32.20
C THR A 218 -6.50 -1.40 -33.40
N LYS A 219 -5.28 -0.85 -33.50
CA LYS A 219 -4.87 -0.03 -34.65
C LYS A 219 -4.76 -0.87 -35.91
N ASP A 220 -4.23 -2.08 -35.80
CA ASP A 220 -4.09 -3.02 -36.92
C ASP A 220 -5.47 -3.55 -37.35
N ASP A 221 -6.36 -3.86 -36.40
CA ASP A 221 -7.77 -4.17 -36.66
C ASP A 221 -8.50 -3.00 -37.34
N SER A 222 -8.24 -1.76 -36.89
CA SER A 222 -8.78 -0.55 -37.54
C SER A 222 -8.30 -0.38 -38.99
N ALA A 223 -7.10 -0.86 -39.34
CA ALA A 223 -6.64 -0.85 -40.73
C ALA A 223 -7.44 -1.83 -41.59
N SER A 224 -7.69 -3.03 -41.08
CA SER A 224 -8.56 -4.02 -41.73
C SER A 224 -9.99 -3.51 -41.89
N MET A 225 -10.54 -2.84 -40.88
CA MET A 225 -11.87 -2.23 -40.93
C MET A 225 -11.99 -1.18 -42.04
N LYS A 226 -10.93 -0.40 -42.27
CA LYS A 226 -10.89 0.57 -43.38
C LYS A 226 -10.96 -0.10 -44.75
N ILE A 227 -10.30 -1.24 -44.93
CA ILE A 227 -10.30 -1.97 -46.20
C ILE A 227 -11.72 -2.46 -46.52
N ILE A 228 -12.40 -3.06 -45.53
CA ILE A 228 -13.79 -3.51 -45.68
C ILE A 228 -14.70 -2.33 -46.03
N ALA A 229 -14.56 -1.19 -45.33
CA ALA A 229 -15.34 0.01 -45.63
C ALA A 229 -15.10 0.56 -47.04
N VAL A 230 -13.86 0.48 -47.56
CA VAL A 230 -13.56 0.87 -48.95
C VAL A 230 -14.22 -0.08 -49.94
N LEU A 231 -14.18 -1.40 -49.69
CA LEU A 231 -14.85 -2.40 -50.52
C LEU A 231 -16.36 -2.15 -50.59
N THR A 232 -17.01 -1.87 -49.45
CA THR A 232 -18.45 -1.57 -49.43
C THR A 232 -18.78 -0.26 -50.14
N MET A 233 -17.94 0.77 -50.03
CA MET A 233 -18.12 2.02 -50.79
C MET A 233 -18.07 1.84 -52.31
N ILE A 234 -17.36 0.82 -52.80
CA ILE A 234 -17.29 0.50 -54.23
C ILE A 234 -18.45 -0.41 -54.65
N PHE A 235 -18.71 -1.48 -53.89
CA PHE A 235 -19.71 -2.47 -54.29
C PHE A 235 -21.13 -1.96 -54.15
N LEU A 236 -21.46 -1.26 -53.06
CA LEU A 236 -22.83 -0.82 -52.77
C LEU A 236 -23.45 0.06 -53.87
N PRO A 237 -22.76 1.08 -54.44
CA PRO A 237 -23.29 1.83 -55.59
C PRO A 237 -23.35 0.98 -56.86
N ALA A 238 -22.38 0.08 -57.08
CA ALA A 238 -22.37 -0.80 -58.26
C ALA A 238 -23.55 -1.78 -58.25
N THR A 239 -23.87 -2.41 -57.11
CA THR A 239 -25.04 -3.29 -56.98
C THR A 239 -26.36 -2.52 -57.07
N ALA A 240 -26.44 -1.31 -56.52
CA ALA A 240 -27.64 -0.48 -56.66
C ALA A 240 -27.94 -0.19 -58.14
N VAL A 241 -26.95 0.31 -58.88
CA VAL A 241 -27.12 0.62 -60.30
C VAL A 241 -27.37 -0.64 -61.13
N ALA A 242 -26.69 -1.76 -60.82
CA ALA A 242 -26.95 -3.05 -61.47
C ALA A 242 -28.37 -3.56 -61.25
N THR A 243 -28.93 -3.38 -60.04
CA THR A 243 -30.32 -3.76 -59.74
C THR A 243 -31.31 -2.86 -60.47
N PHE A 244 -31.07 -1.54 -60.46
CA PHE A 244 -31.92 -0.58 -61.19
C PHE A 244 -31.93 -0.88 -62.69
N PHE A 245 -30.77 -0.97 -63.34
CA PHE A 245 -30.68 -1.20 -64.78
C PHE A 245 -31.02 -2.65 -65.17
N GLY A 246 -30.79 -3.63 -64.31
CA GLY A 246 -31.19 -5.03 -64.55
C GLY A 246 -32.69 -5.21 -64.76
N MET A 247 -33.52 -4.32 -64.19
CA MET A 247 -34.96 -4.28 -64.45
C MET A 247 -35.33 -3.68 -65.81
N PHE A 248 -34.45 -2.89 -66.45
CA PHE A 248 -34.74 -2.14 -67.68
C PHE A 248 -33.97 -2.62 -68.92
N LEU A 249 -32.93 -3.46 -68.75
CA LEU A 249 -32.04 -3.88 -69.84
C LEU A 249 -32.50 -5.11 -70.63
N PHE A 250 -33.46 -5.90 -70.09
CA PHE A 250 -33.98 -7.09 -70.76
C PHE A 250 -35.38 -6.83 -71.32
N ASP A 251 -35.49 -6.73 -72.64
CA ASP A 251 -36.77 -6.68 -73.37
C ASP A 251 -36.93 -8.01 -74.13
N VAL A 252 -37.92 -8.82 -73.72
CA VAL A 252 -38.20 -10.13 -74.35
C VAL A 252 -39.22 -9.88 -75.47
N LYS A 253 -38.79 -9.96 -76.73
CA LYS A 253 -39.70 -9.99 -77.88
C LYS A 253 -40.11 -11.43 -78.22
N ASP A 254 -41.29 -11.58 -78.84
CA ASP A 254 -42.03 -12.84 -79.08
C ASP A 254 -41.26 -13.95 -79.83
N ASP A 255 -40.09 -13.68 -80.40
CA ASP A 255 -39.27 -14.66 -81.14
C ASP A 255 -38.27 -15.45 -80.27
N GLY A 256 -38.27 -15.26 -78.94
CA GLY A 256 -37.42 -16.02 -78.01
C GLY A 256 -35.93 -15.64 -78.01
N THR A 257 -35.53 -14.63 -78.78
CA THR A 257 -34.15 -14.11 -78.82
C THR A 257 -33.96 -12.93 -77.87
N LEU A 258 -33.07 -13.08 -76.89
CA LEU A 258 -32.68 -12.02 -75.96
C LEU A 258 -31.85 -10.94 -76.67
N HIS A 259 -32.42 -9.74 -76.83
CA HIS A 259 -31.69 -8.58 -77.35
C HIS A 259 -31.11 -7.75 -76.19
N VAL A 260 -29.78 -7.57 -76.19
CA VAL A 260 -29.09 -6.66 -75.27
C VAL A 260 -29.23 -5.24 -75.80
N SER A 261 -29.87 -4.35 -75.03
CA SER A 261 -30.05 -2.94 -75.41
C SER A 261 -28.73 -2.15 -75.42
N GLU A 262 -28.57 -1.18 -76.33
CA GLU A 262 -27.39 -0.27 -76.42
C GLU A 262 -27.15 0.60 -75.16
N LEU A 263 -28.08 0.55 -74.19
CA LEU A 263 -28.00 1.25 -72.90
C LEU A 263 -26.92 0.69 -71.94
N THR A 264 -26.23 -0.39 -72.30
CA THR A 264 -25.11 -0.95 -71.51
C THR A 264 -23.97 0.04 -71.29
N TRP A 265 -23.74 0.97 -72.22
CA TRP A 265 -22.75 2.04 -72.03
C TRP A 265 -23.21 3.08 -70.99
N LEU A 266 -24.51 3.39 -70.95
CA LEU A 266 -25.09 4.31 -69.96
C LEU A 266 -24.95 3.75 -68.54
N TYR A 267 -25.13 2.43 -68.37
CA TYR A 267 -24.88 1.73 -67.10
C TYR A 267 -23.46 1.97 -66.58
N ALA A 268 -22.44 1.84 -67.44
CA ALA A 268 -21.05 2.05 -67.06
C ALA A 268 -20.79 3.51 -66.64
N VAL A 269 -21.32 4.47 -67.38
CA VAL A 269 -21.14 5.91 -67.08
C VAL A 269 -21.81 6.31 -65.76
N VAL A 270 -23.05 5.89 -65.55
CA VAL A 270 -23.81 6.21 -64.32
C VAL A 270 -23.16 5.57 -63.09
N THR A 271 -22.72 4.32 -63.21
CA THR A 271 -22.03 3.63 -62.11
C THR A 271 -20.76 4.37 -61.71
N VAL A 272 -19.92 4.73 -62.68
CA VAL A 272 -18.66 5.45 -62.44
C VAL A 272 -18.93 6.80 -61.75
N LEU A 273 -19.89 7.59 -62.26
CA LEU A 273 -20.26 8.88 -61.66
C LEU A 273 -20.73 8.72 -60.20
N LEU A 274 -21.53 7.69 -59.90
CA LEU A 274 -22.01 7.43 -58.54
C LEU A 274 -20.86 7.04 -57.59
N THR A 275 -19.95 6.16 -58.03
CA THR A 275 -18.76 5.83 -57.23
C THR A 275 -17.87 7.05 -56.99
N VAL A 276 -17.63 7.89 -58.00
CA VAL A 276 -16.80 9.09 -57.88
C VAL A 276 -17.40 10.08 -56.88
N THR A 277 -18.71 10.31 -56.94
CA THR A 277 -19.39 11.22 -55.99
C THR A 277 -19.29 10.74 -54.54
N ILE A 278 -19.46 9.44 -54.28
CA ILE A 278 -19.29 8.85 -52.94
C ILE A 278 -17.84 8.99 -52.46
N PHE A 279 -16.86 8.72 -53.34
CA PHE A 279 -15.44 8.83 -53.01
C PHE A 279 -15.03 10.28 -52.70
N LEU A 280 -15.51 11.25 -53.47
CA LEU A 280 -15.27 12.68 -53.24
C LEU A 280 -15.88 13.13 -51.91
N PHE A 281 -17.10 12.68 -51.60
CA PHE A 281 -17.74 12.97 -50.32
C PHE A 281 -16.93 12.40 -49.14
N TRP A 282 -16.43 11.17 -49.26
CA TRP A 282 -15.59 10.56 -48.24
C TRP A 282 -14.26 11.29 -48.04
N LEU A 283 -13.57 11.66 -49.13
CA LEU A 283 -12.32 12.43 -49.05
C LEU A 283 -12.53 13.81 -48.40
N TYR A 284 -13.63 14.49 -48.74
CA TYR A 284 -14.00 15.77 -48.12
C TYR A 284 -14.24 15.60 -46.61
N TRP A 285 -15.03 14.59 -46.22
CA TRP A 285 -15.30 14.27 -44.82
C TRP A 285 -14.02 13.89 -44.04
N TYR A 286 -13.15 13.09 -44.64
CA TYR A 286 -11.89 12.68 -44.05
C TYR A 286 -10.95 13.88 -43.84
N SER A 287 -10.86 14.80 -44.82
CA SER A 287 -10.07 16.03 -44.72
C SER A 287 -10.55 16.94 -43.58
N ILE A 288 -11.87 17.04 -43.38
CA ILE A 288 -12.45 17.83 -42.30
C ILE A 288 -12.15 17.22 -40.92
N LEU A 289 -12.31 15.90 -40.76
CA LEU A 289 -11.99 15.19 -39.53
C LEU A 289 -10.49 15.25 -39.21
N TYR A 290 -9.65 15.11 -40.24
CA TYR A 290 -8.20 15.24 -40.10
C TYR A 290 -7.83 16.63 -39.58
N THR A 291 -8.42 17.68 -40.16
CA THR A 291 -8.21 19.07 -39.72
C THR A 291 -8.63 19.24 -38.27
N ILE A 292 -9.85 18.84 -37.89
CA ILE A 292 -10.36 18.92 -36.52
C ILE A 292 -9.46 18.18 -35.52
N SER A 293 -8.94 17.00 -35.89
CA SER A 293 -8.01 16.24 -35.04
C SER A 293 -6.71 16.99 -34.75
N ARG A 294 -6.18 17.74 -35.74
CA ARG A 294 -4.97 18.57 -35.60
C ARG A 294 -5.19 19.73 -34.65
N TRP A 295 -6.37 20.37 -34.70
CA TRP A 295 -6.76 21.42 -33.75
C TRP A 295 -6.85 20.87 -32.32
N ARG A 296 -7.44 19.68 -32.14
CA ARG A 296 -7.58 19.02 -30.83
C ARG A 296 -6.23 18.64 -30.22
N LYS A 297 -5.26 18.17 -31.02
CA LYS A 297 -3.88 17.89 -30.57
C LYS A 297 -3.15 19.16 -30.13
N ARG A 298 -3.30 20.27 -30.87
CA ARG A 298 -2.70 21.56 -30.50
C ARG A 298 -3.24 22.12 -29.19
N GLN A 299 -4.54 21.96 -28.92
CA GLN A 299 -5.13 22.36 -27.64
C GLN A 299 -4.58 21.56 -26.45
N LYS A 300 -4.43 20.22 -26.59
CA LYS A 300 -3.81 19.39 -25.53
C LYS A 300 -2.37 19.82 -25.22
N GLN A 301 -1.58 20.17 -26.23
CA GLN A 301 -0.21 20.68 -26.07
C GLN A 301 -0.20 22.06 -25.37
N SER A 302 -1.15 22.92 -25.70
CA SER A 302 -1.29 24.25 -25.06
C SER A 302 -1.65 24.13 -23.58
N ILE A 303 -2.55 23.21 -23.22
CA ILE A 303 -2.95 22.97 -21.81
C ILE A 303 -1.79 22.38 -20.99
N SER A 304 -1.01 21.45 -21.55
CA SER A 304 0.15 20.85 -20.86
C SER A 304 1.31 21.83 -20.71
N ASN A 305 1.56 22.70 -21.71
CA ASN A 305 2.53 23.78 -21.59
C ASN A 305 2.08 24.85 -20.57
N CYS A 306 0.78 25.12 -20.46
CA CYS A 306 0.25 26.04 -19.45
C CYS A 306 0.40 25.48 -18.02
N PHE A 307 0.23 24.16 -17.84
CA PHE A 307 0.46 23.49 -16.56
C PHE A 307 1.93 23.53 -16.12
N LEU A 308 2.88 23.29 -17.05
CA LEU A 308 4.32 23.44 -16.80
C LEU A 308 4.77 24.91 -16.65
N ALA A 309 3.97 25.88 -17.10
CA ALA A 309 4.24 27.31 -16.98
C ALA A 309 3.60 27.95 -15.75
N THR A 310 3.02 27.17 -14.82
CA THR A 310 2.66 27.71 -13.50
C THR A 310 3.95 27.89 -12.69
N PRO A 311 4.39 29.14 -12.40
CA PRO A 311 5.49 29.33 -11.48
C PRO A 311 5.06 28.77 -10.12
N SER A 312 5.93 27.94 -9.55
CA SER A 312 5.87 27.51 -8.15
C SER A 312 5.61 28.72 -7.25
N TYR A 313 4.36 28.88 -6.80
CA TYR A 313 3.99 29.78 -5.71
C TYR A 313 4.50 29.20 -4.38
N SER A 314 5.81 28.94 -4.28
CA SER A 314 6.49 28.55 -3.04
C SER A 314 7.11 29.74 -2.30
N ASN A 315 7.04 30.97 -2.86
CA ASN A 315 7.70 32.14 -2.28
C ASN A 315 6.75 33.25 -1.77
N PHE A 316 5.42 33.09 -1.85
CA PHE A 316 4.47 34.13 -1.41
C PHE A 316 3.84 33.89 -0.03
N LEU A 317 4.03 32.71 0.57
CA LEU A 317 3.49 32.39 1.91
C LEU A 317 4.47 32.65 3.08
N PHE A 318 5.67 33.18 2.83
CA PHE A 318 6.63 33.46 3.91
C PHE A 318 6.67 34.94 4.36
N SER A 319 5.90 35.83 3.72
CA SER A 319 5.97 37.28 4.00
C SER A 319 4.81 37.87 4.82
N ILE A 320 3.84 37.06 5.29
CA ILE A 320 2.67 37.57 6.03
C ILE A 320 2.75 37.29 7.56
N THR A 321 3.75 36.54 8.04
CA THR A 321 3.86 36.20 9.48
C THR A 321 4.95 37.00 10.23
N LYS A 322 5.24 38.24 9.82
CA LYS A 322 6.22 39.10 10.51
C LYS A 322 5.76 40.54 10.73
N ALA A 323 4.45 40.73 10.90
CA ALA A 323 3.85 42.04 11.20
C ALA A 323 2.75 41.92 12.28
N SER A 324 3.04 41.29 13.42
CA SER A 324 2.24 41.47 14.64
C SER A 324 3.05 41.04 15.86
N ASN A 325 3.76 42.00 16.46
CA ASN A 325 4.02 42.13 17.92
C ASN A 325 5.25 43.02 18.15
N CYS A 326 5.01 44.32 18.29
CA CYS A 326 5.85 45.22 19.07
C CYS A 326 5.05 46.50 19.38
N SER A 327 4.25 46.44 20.45
CA SER A 327 3.67 47.59 21.14
C SER A 327 3.37 47.17 22.59
N ALA A 328 3.85 48.00 23.53
CA ALA A 328 3.81 47.89 25.00
C ALA A 328 4.96 47.10 25.63
#